data_AF-A0A9E2BW87-F1
#
_entry.id   AF-A0A9E2BW87-F1
#
_cell.length_a   1.000
_cell.length_b   1.000
_cell.length_c   1.000
_cell.angle_alpha   90.00
_cell.angle_beta   90.00
_cell.angle_gamma   90.00
#
_symmetry.space_group_name_H-M   'P 1'
#
loop_
_entity.id
_entity.type
_entity.pdbx_description
1 polymer ?
#
loop_
_entity_poly.entity_id
_entity_poly.type
_entity_poly.pdbx_seq_one_letter_code
_entity_poly.pdbx_strand_id
1 'polypeptide(L)'
;MSKPQQSNSQRRAAIGRRPGADPASAWVQQVDAVMAAAKASVYTARLTIDVTPVMRGRIKVVAFQRGITAVEMLRELLEREFPEGAP
;
A
#
# COMPACT_ATOMS: atom_id res chain seq x y z
N MET A 1 29.06 -56.12 28.06
CA MET A 1 29.27 -54.68 28.36
C MET A 1 30.30 -54.17 27.36
N SER A 2 30.15 -53.10 26.56
CA SER A 2 29.39 -51.86 26.70
C SER A 2 29.08 -51.28 25.30
N LYS A 3 27.91 -50.66 25.14
CA LYS A 3 27.54 -49.86 23.95
C LYS A 3 28.05 -48.42 24.12
N PRO A 4 28.60 -47.75 23.09
CA PRO A 4 28.59 -46.30 23.00
C PRO A 4 27.45 -45.86 22.06
N GLN A 5 26.43 -45.21 22.61
CA GLN A 5 26.27 -43.75 22.72
C GLN A 5 25.65 -43.15 21.45
N GLN A 6 24.32 -42.99 21.49
CA GLN A 6 23.53 -42.26 20.50
C GLN A 6 23.92 -40.77 20.53
N SER A 7 24.35 -40.23 19.39
CA SER A 7 24.57 -38.79 19.23
C SER A 7 23.25 -38.07 19.01
N ASN A 8 23.08 -37.01 19.81
CA ASN A 8 21.91 -36.16 19.89
C ASN A 8 21.81 -35.23 18.67
N SER A 9 20.63 -35.21 18.04
CA SER A 9 19.97 -34.12 17.32
C SER A 9 20.81 -33.02 16.65
N GLN A 10 20.75 -32.96 15.32
CA GLN A 10 20.54 -31.71 14.60
C GLN A 10 19.46 -31.92 13.54
N ARG A 11 18.21 -31.51 13.85
CA ARG A 11 17.20 -31.34 12.79
C ARG A 11 17.74 -30.29 11.84
N ARG A 12 18.15 -30.70 10.65
CA ARG A 12 18.54 -29.79 9.56
C ARG A 12 17.32 -28.92 9.26
N ALA A 13 17.47 -27.60 9.36
CA ALA A 13 16.42 -26.67 8.95
C ALA A 13 16.17 -26.85 7.45
N ALA A 14 14.92 -27.08 7.06
CA ALA A 14 14.54 -27.20 5.66
C ALA A 14 14.83 -25.88 4.93
N ILE A 15 15.71 -25.93 3.93
CA ILE A 15 15.94 -24.81 3.03
C ILE A 15 14.67 -24.64 2.19
N GLY A 16 14.05 -23.47 2.29
CA GLY A 16 12.83 -23.11 1.58
C GLY A 16 11.63 -23.00 2.51
N ARG A 17 11.44 -21.85 3.15
CA ARG A 17 10.07 -21.44 3.47
C ARG A 17 9.36 -21.25 2.13
N ARG A 18 8.34 -22.05 1.86
CA ARG A 18 7.37 -21.74 0.81
C ARG A 18 6.86 -20.31 1.08
N PRO A 19 7.02 -19.36 0.15
CA PRO A 19 6.42 -18.04 0.30
C PRO A 19 4.93 -18.22 0.63
N GLY A 20 4.49 -17.64 1.73
CA GLY A 20 3.07 -17.55 2.04
C GLY A 20 2.41 -16.62 1.03
N ALA A 21 1.28 -17.05 0.49
CA ALA A 21 0.56 -16.54 -0.68
C ALA A 21 1.16 -16.96 -2.03
N ASP A 22 0.34 -17.65 -2.81
CA ASP A 22 0.57 -18.01 -4.21
C ASP A 22 0.86 -16.73 -5.01
N PRO A 23 2.01 -16.59 -5.69
CA PRO A 23 2.27 -15.40 -6.50
C PRO A 23 1.15 -15.13 -7.51
N ALA A 24 0.44 -16.15 -8.00
CA ALA A 24 -0.67 -15.92 -8.94
C ALA A 24 -1.81 -15.08 -8.31
N SER A 25 -2.14 -15.28 -7.04
CA SER A 25 -3.21 -14.51 -6.39
C SER A 25 -2.85 -13.05 -6.20
N ALA A 26 -1.58 -12.74 -5.94
CA ALA A 26 -1.09 -11.36 -5.89
C ALA A 26 -1.20 -10.65 -7.25
N TRP A 27 -0.99 -11.38 -8.36
CA TRP A 27 -1.13 -10.83 -9.72
C TRP A 27 -2.59 -10.65 -10.10
N VAL A 28 -3.47 -11.58 -9.74
CA VAL A 28 -4.91 -11.47 -9.96
C VAL A 28 -5.49 -10.28 -9.20
N GLN A 29 -5.11 -10.10 -7.92
CA GLN A 29 -5.55 -8.95 -7.13
C GLN A 29 -5.09 -7.60 -7.73
N GLN A 30 -3.93 -7.58 -8.38
CA GLN A 30 -3.42 -6.42 -9.10
C GLN A 30 -4.23 -6.13 -10.38
N VAL A 31 -4.64 -7.17 -11.13
CA VAL A 31 -5.51 -7.02 -12.31
C VAL A 31 -6.90 -6.50 -11.92
N ASP A 32 -7.50 -7.03 -10.85
CA ASP A 32 -8.81 -6.58 -10.37
C ASP A 32 -8.76 -5.12 -9.90
N ALA A 33 -7.68 -4.71 -9.23
CA ALA A 33 -7.44 -3.32 -8.86
C ALA A 33 -7.29 -2.40 -10.09
N VAL A 34 -6.63 -2.87 -11.16
CA VAL A 34 -6.49 -2.13 -12.42
C VAL A 34 -7.84 -1.97 -13.13
N MET A 35 -8.68 -3.01 -13.14
CA MET A 35 -10.03 -2.98 -13.73
C MET A 35 -10.98 -2.07 -12.95
N ALA A 36 -10.94 -2.11 -11.62
CA ALA A 36 -11.70 -1.19 -10.77
C ALA A 36 -11.27 0.28 -10.98
N ALA A 37 -9.95 0.52 -11.12
CA ALA A 37 -9.42 1.83 -11.44
C ALA A 37 -9.86 2.33 -12.84
N ALA A 38 -10.00 1.44 -13.83
CA ALA A 38 -10.48 1.79 -15.16
C ALA A 38 -11.96 2.22 -15.18
N LYS A 39 -12.81 1.68 -14.30
CA LYS A 39 -14.20 2.12 -14.16
C LYS A 39 -14.33 3.43 -13.37
N ALA A 40 -13.45 3.67 -12.41
CA ALA A 40 -13.36 4.93 -11.67
C ALA A 40 -12.79 6.08 -12.54
N SER A 41 -12.03 5.78 -13.59
CA SER A 41 -11.38 6.80 -14.44
C SER A 41 -12.36 7.66 -15.25
N VAL A 42 -13.58 7.19 -15.54
CA VAL A 42 -14.56 7.97 -16.32
C VAL A 42 -14.97 9.26 -15.61
N TYR A 43 -14.89 9.29 -14.28
CA TYR A 43 -15.25 10.43 -13.43
C TYR A 43 -14.07 10.95 -12.58
N THR A 44 -12.84 10.52 -12.86
CA THR A 44 -11.66 10.93 -12.07
C THR A 44 -10.46 11.25 -12.96
N ALA A 45 -9.76 12.35 -12.66
CA ALA A 45 -8.53 12.75 -13.33
C ALA A 45 -7.32 12.63 -12.40
N ARG A 46 -6.13 12.34 -12.96
CA ARG A 46 -4.86 12.37 -12.21
C ARG A 46 -4.34 13.81 -12.12
N LEU A 47 -4.11 14.29 -10.90
CA LEU A 47 -3.52 15.59 -10.64
C LEU A 47 -2.05 15.42 -10.23
N THR A 48 -1.14 15.97 -11.04
CA THR A 48 0.28 16.10 -10.72
C THR A 48 0.57 17.57 -10.44
N ILE A 49 1.17 17.87 -9.29
CA ILE A 49 1.52 19.23 -8.88
C ILE A 49 2.98 19.29 -8.42
N ASP A 50 3.64 20.39 -8.73
CA ASP A 50 4.95 20.71 -8.17
C ASP A 50 4.78 21.46 -6.86
N VAL A 51 5.38 20.93 -5.79
CA VAL A 51 5.39 21.54 -4.47
C VAL A 51 6.79 21.46 -3.88
N THR A 52 7.14 22.40 -3.01
CA THR A 52 8.44 22.35 -2.33
C THR A 52 8.53 21.11 -1.43
N PRO A 53 9.74 20.55 -1.19
CA PRO A 53 9.91 19.43 -0.27
C PRO A 53 9.36 19.71 1.14
N VAL A 54 9.53 20.96 1.60
CA VAL A 54 9.01 21.44 2.89
C VAL A 54 7.48 21.40 2.92
N MET A 55 6.82 21.90 1.87
CA MET A 55 5.37 21.86 1.76
C MET A 55 4.84 20.44 1.71
N ARG A 56 5.46 19.55 0.93
CA ARG A 56 5.13 18.13 0.89
C ARG A 56 5.24 17.48 2.27
N GLY A 57 6.29 17.80 3.03
CA GLY A 57 6.48 17.34 4.40
C GLY A 57 5.32 17.78 5.31
N ARG A 58 4.94 19.07 5.27
CA ARG A 58 3.83 19.61 6.06
C ARG A 58 2.49 18.95 5.72
N ILE A 59 2.18 18.78 4.44
CA ILE A 59 0.98 18.07 3.95
C ILE A 59 0.93 16.67 4.56
N LYS A 60 2.03 15.91 4.49
CA LYS A 60 2.08 14.54 5.00
C LYS A 60 1.90 14.47 6.52
N VAL A 61 2.52 15.38 7.28
CA VAL A 61 2.40 15.44 8.74
C VAL A 61 0.95 15.72 9.15
N VAL A 62 0.31 16.71 8.53
CA VAL A 62 -1.08 17.06 8.85
C VAL A 62 -2.03 15.93 8.48
N ALA A 63 -1.87 15.30 7.32
CA ALA A 63 -2.66 14.15 6.92
C ALA A 63 -2.53 12.99 7.92
N PHE A 64 -1.30 12.68 8.36
CA PHE A 64 -1.04 11.64 9.36
C PHE A 64 -1.69 11.96 10.71
N GLN A 65 -1.58 13.20 11.19
CA GLN A 65 -2.24 13.64 12.43
C GLN A 65 -3.76 13.52 12.37
N ARG A 66 -4.36 13.69 11.19
CA ARG A 66 -5.80 13.52 10.94
C ARG A 66 -6.22 12.08 10.69
N GLY A 67 -5.27 11.14 10.56
CA GLY A 67 -5.57 9.74 10.25
C GLY A 67 -6.08 9.48 8.83
N ILE A 68 -5.87 10.42 7.89
CA ILE A 68 -6.30 10.31 6.48
C ILE A 68 -5.10 10.32 5.55
N THR A 69 -5.31 9.94 4.28
CA THR A 69 -4.25 10.02 3.27
C THR A 69 -4.02 11.47 2.85
N ALA A 70 -2.82 11.77 2.34
CA ALA A 70 -2.56 13.09 1.76
C ALA A 70 -3.46 13.37 0.55
N VAL A 71 -3.85 12.33 -0.21
CA VAL A 71 -4.75 12.45 -1.36
C VAL A 71 -6.15 12.87 -0.89
N GLU A 72 -6.66 12.25 0.17
CA GLU A 72 -7.98 12.56 0.72
C GLU A 72 -8.01 13.97 1.32
N MET A 73 -6.98 14.35 2.06
CA MET A 73 -6.88 15.72 2.57
C MET A 73 -6.82 16.76 1.44
N LEU A 74 -6.12 16.46 0.34
CA LEU A 74 -6.07 17.36 -0.83
C LEU A 74 -7.42 17.41 -1.55
N ARG A 75 -8.14 16.28 -1.63
CA ARG A 75 -9.50 16.24 -2.18
C ARG A 75 -10.46 17.11 -1.38
N GLU A 76 -10.50 16.96 -0.05
CA GLU A 76 -11.32 17.79 0.84
C GLU A 76 -10.98 19.29 0.73
N LEU A 77 -9.70 19.61 0.52
CA LEU A 77 -9.26 20.99 0.32
C LEU A 77 -9.77 21.55 -1.01
N LEU A 78 -9.68 20.78 -2.09
CA LEU A 78 -10.14 21.19 -3.42
C LEU A 78 -11.67 21.29 -3.49
N GLU A 79 -12.42 20.35 -2.87
CA GLU A 79 -13.89 20.40 -2.83
C GLU A 79 -14.41 21.63 -2.08
N ARG A 80 -13.72 22.06 -1.02
CA ARG A 80 -14.07 23.29 -0.29
C ARG A 80 -13.79 24.55 -1.11
N GLU A 81 -12.71 24.56 -1.88
CA GLU A 81 -12.31 25.73 -2.69
C GLU A 81 -13.12 25.82 -4.00
N PHE A 82 -13.54 24.68 -4.54
CA PHE A 82 -14.28 24.55 -5.80
C PHE A 82 -15.57 23.74 -5.58
N PRO A 83 -16.58 24.30 -4.89
CA PRO A 83 -17.83 23.58 -4.64
C PRO A 83 -18.64 23.41 -5.93
N GLU A 84 -19.30 22.25 -6.07
CA GLU A 84 -20.23 21.97 -7.17
C GLU A 84 -21.50 22.82 -7.00
N GLY A 85 -21.53 24.00 -7.64
CA GLY A 85 -22.66 24.93 -7.59
C GLY A 85 -22.32 26.39 -7.32
N ALA A 86 -21.03 26.78 -7.33
CA ALA A 86 -20.69 28.20 -7.44
C ALA A 86 -21.25 28.75 -8.78
N PRO A 87 -22.04 29.84 -8.77
CA PRO A 87 -22.63 30.41 -9.98
C PRO A 87 -21.58 30.99 -10.95
#